data_AF-A0A376FIS2-F1
#
_entry.id   AF-A0A376FIS2-F1
#
_cell.length_a   1.000
_cell.length_b   1.000
_cell.length_c   1.000
_cell.angle_alpha   90.00
_cell.angle_beta   90.00
_cell.angle_gamma   90.00
#
_symmetry.space_group_name_H-M   'P 1'
#
loop_
_entity.id
_entity.type
_entity.pdbx_description
1 polymer ?
#
loop_
_entity_poly.entity_id
_entity_poly.type
_entity_poly.pdbx_seq_one_letter_code
_entity_poly.pdbx_strand_id
1 'polypeptide(L)'
;MKLPFSAIRADQPQTLTAAEKFAADNKNTYGALAALEVAQQYVDKNELDKAAAQLSQSLAAASDENLKAVINLRLARIQVQQKKADDALKTLDTIKGEGFAAIVADLRGEALLSKGDKAGARKAWQAGVESNASPALSEMMQMKINNLSV
;
A
#
# COMPACT_ATOMS: atom_id res chain seq x y z
N MET A 1 15.54 -9.09 22.37
CA MET A 1 16.34 -9.43 21.16
C MET A 1 15.81 -8.57 20.01
N LYS A 2 16.51 -7.49 19.64
CA LYS A 2 16.17 -6.68 18.46
C LYS A 2 16.68 -7.45 17.24
N LEU A 3 15.78 -8.03 16.45
CA LEU A 3 16.14 -8.47 15.12
C LEU A 3 16.44 -7.19 14.31
N PRO A 4 17.66 -6.99 13.79
CA PRO A 4 17.90 -5.88 12.89
C PRO A 4 17.00 -6.07 11.67
N PHE A 5 16.28 -5.02 11.27
CA PHE A 5 15.32 -5.03 10.15
C PHE A 5 15.92 -5.52 8.81
N SER A 6 17.25 -5.63 8.75
CA SER A 6 18.05 -6.15 7.62
C SER A 6 18.26 -7.67 7.61
N ALA A 7 17.66 -8.43 8.54
CA ALA A 7 17.90 -9.88 8.69
C ALA A 7 16.89 -10.79 7.98
N ILE A 8 15.79 -10.24 7.45
CA ILE A 8 14.84 -11.02 6.65
C ILE A 8 15.37 -11.04 5.22
N ARG A 9 15.89 -12.20 4.78
CA ARG A 9 16.40 -12.34 3.41
C ARG A 9 15.51 -13.28 2.61
N ALA A 10 15.03 -12.82 1.45
CA ALA A 10 14.18 -13.61 0.55
C ALA A 10 14.80 -14.94 0.12
N ASP A 11 16.13 -15.05 0.07
CA ASP A 11 16.90 -16.24 -0.31
C ASP A 11 17.04 -17.28 0.81
N GLN A 12 16.58 -16.96 2.03
CA GLN A 12 16.54 -17.87 3.17
C GLN A 12 15.09 -18.11 3.62
N PRO A 13 14.41 -19.18 3.13
CA PRO A 13 13.01 -19.46 3.43
C PRO A 13 12.70 -19.58 4.93
N GLN A 14 13.69 -20.02 5.72
CA GLN A 14 13.58 -20.12 7.18
C GLN A 14 13.47 -18.73 7.84
N THR A 15 14.11 -17.70 7.28
CA THR A 15 14.01 -16.33 7.82
C THR A 15 12.67 -15.67 7.51
N LEU A 16 12.09 -15.96 6.33
CA LEU A 16 10.76 -15.49 5.95
C LEU A 16 9.67 -16.11 6.84
N THR A 17 9.72 -17.44 7.02
CA THR A 17 8.78 -18.17 7.88
C THR A 17 8.87 -17.70 9.34
N ALA A 18 10.10 -17.47 9.84
CA ALA A 18 10.30 -16.93 11.18
C ALA A 18 9.76 -15.50 11.32
N ALA A 19 9.89 -14.67 10.28
CA ALA A 19 9.37 -13.32 10.26
C ALA A 19 7.83 -13.27 10.20
N GLU A 20 7.20 -14.16 9.42
CA GLU A 20 5.74 -14.34 9.41
C GLU A 20 5.22 -14.70 10.79
N LYS A 21 5.85 -15.68 11.43
CA LYS A 21 5.51 -16.10 12.79
C LYS A 21 5.70 -14.96 13.77
N PHE A 22 6.82 -14.25 13.71
CA PHE A 22 7.08 -13.10 14.57
C PHE A 22 6.01 -12.01 14.40
N ALA A 23 5.64 -11.69 13.16
CA ALA A 23 4.59 -10.73 12.85
C ALA A 23 3.23 -11.16 13.42
N ALA A 24 2.88 -12.45 13.32
CA ALA A 24 1.63 -13.00 13.85
C ALA A 24 1.61 -13.02 15.39
N ASP A 25 2.72 -13.38 16.04
CA ASP A 25 2.83 -13.52 17.49
C ASP A 25 2.93 -12.15 18.20
N ASN A 26 3.38 -11.10 17.51
CA ASN A 26 3.63 -9.77 18.11
C ASN A 26 2.62 -8.73 17.61
N LYS A 27 1.54 -8.51 18.36
CA LYS A 27 0.52 -7.50 18.04
C LYS A 27 0.90 -6.10 18.51
N ASN A 28 2.03 -5.59 18.01
CA ASN A 28 2.56 -4.28 18.32
C ASN A 28 3.28 -3.70 17.09
N THR A 29 3.83 -2.49 17.22
CA THR A 29 4.55 -1.81 16.12
C THR A 29 5.66 -2.67 15.50
N TYR A 30 6.38 -3.47 16.29
CA TYR A 30 7.45 -4.32 15.76
C TYR A 30 6.92 -5.47 14.90
N GLY A 31 5.83 -6.11 15.30
CA GLY A 31 5.20 -7.15 14.47
C GLY A 31 4.57 -6.58 13.20
N ALA A 32 4.03 -5.37 13.25
CA ALA A 32 3.54 -4.69 12.06
C ALA A 32 4.68 -4.31 11.09
N LEU A 33 5.82 -3.83 11.59
CA LEU A 33 7.00 -3.57 10.76
C LEU A 33 7.54 -4.86 10.14
N ALA A 34 7.57 -5.97 10.89
CA ALA A 34 7.93 -7.27 10.36
C ALA A 34 6.94 -7.73 9.27
N ALA A 35 5.63 -7.53 9.46
CA ALA A 35 4.63 -7.85 8.44
C ALA A 35 4.82 -7.04 7.15
N LEU A 36 5.17 -5.76 7.27
CA LEU A 36 5.46 -4.90 6.12
C LEU A 36 6.68 -5.39 5.34
N GLU A 37 7.72 -5.83 6.05
CA GLU A 37 8.93 -6.41 5.43
C GLU A 37 8.61 -7.74 4.73
N VAL A 38 7.91 -8.66 5.40
CA VAL A 38 7.46 -9.92 4.80
C VAL A 38 6.63 -9.68 3.53
N ALA A 39 5.69 -8.73 3.59
CA ALA A 39 4.88 -8.39 2.43
C ALA A 39 5.73 -7.85 1.27
N GLN A 40 6.78 -7.06 1.56
CA GLN A 40 7.71 -6.59 0.53
C GLN A 40 8.46 -7.77 -0.12
N GLN A 41 8.97 -8.71 0.67
CA GLN A 41 9.64 -9.91 0.14
C GLN A 41 8.71 -10.73 -0.76
N TYR A 42 7.41 -10.79 -0.44
CA TYR A 42 6.41 -11.42 -1.29
C TYR A 42 6.15 -10.65 -2.59
N VAL A 43 6.10 -9.32 -2.55
CA VAL A 43 6.01 -8.48 -3.76
C VAL A 43 7.22 -8.68 -4.67
N ASP A 44 8.44 -8.71 -4.11
CA ASP A 44 9.69 -8.90 -4.86
C ASP A 44 9.73 -10.27 -5.58
N LYS A 45 9.05 -11.28 -5.01
CA LYS A 45 8.87 -12.61 -5.60
C LYS A 45 7.65 -12.72 -6.52
N ASN A 46 6.93 -11.63 -6.75
CA ASN A 46 5.67 -11.60 -7.49
C ASN A 46 4.55 -12.48 -6.86
N GLU A 47 4.66 -12.81 -5.57
CA GLU A 47 3.67 -13.57 -4.81
C GLU A 47 2.61 -12.61 -4.19
N LEU A 48 1.95 -11.85 -5.06
CA LEU A 48 1.09 -10.73 -4.66
C LEU A 48 -0.07 -11.14 -3.73
N ASP A 49 -0.62 -12.36 -3.89
CA ASP A 49 -1.69 -12.84 -3.00
C ASP A 49 -1.19 -13.08 -1.57
N LYS A 50 0.05 -13.57 -1.41
CA LYS A 50 0.67 -13.74 -0.09
C LYS A 50 0.98 -12.38 0.54
N ALA A 51 1.47 -11.43 -0.24
CA ALA A 51 1.71 -10.06 0.23
C ALA A 51 0.42 -9.40 0.74
N ALA A 52 -0.67 -9.50 -0.04
CA ALA A 52 -1.97 -8.96 0.35
C ALA A 52 -2.54 -9.62 1.62
N ALA A 53 -2.41 -10.94 1.74
CA ALA A 53 -2.85 -11.68 2.93
C ALA A 53 -2.05 -11.26 4.18
N GLN A 54 -0.72 -11.16 4.05
CA GLN A 54 0.16 -10.72 5.14
C GLN A 54 -0.21 -9.33 5.67
N LEU A 55 -0.42 -8.36 4.77
CA LEU A 55 -0.81 -7.00 5.16
C LEU A 55 -2.21 -6.99 5.78
N SER A 56 -3.16 -7.72 5.19
CA SER A 56 -4.54 -7.79 5.70
C SER A 56 -4.59 -8.37 7.12
N GLN A 57 -3.80 -9.42 7.40
CA GLN A 57 -3.68 -9.99 8.74
C GLN A 57 -3.07 -8.99 9.75
N SER A 58 -2.10 -8.19 9.31
CA SER A 58 -1.40 -7.23 10.17
C SER A 58 -2.28 -6.04 10.59
N LEU A 59 -3.33 -5.71 9.84
CA LEU A 59 -4.27 -4.63 10.20
C LEU A 59 -4.97 -4.89 11.53
N ALA A 60 -5.29 -6.15 11.84
CA ALA A 60 -5.90 -6.53 13.11
C ALA A 60 -4.94 -6.37 14.31
N ALA A 61 -3.64 -6.29 14.04
CA ALA A 61 -2.59 -6.20 15.05
C ALA A 61 -2.07 -4.76 15.24
N ALA A 62 -2.32 -3.85 14.29
CA ALA A 62 -1.92 -2.46 14.39
C ALA A 62 -2.94 -1.67 15.24
N SER A 63 -2.49 -1.03 16.32
CA SER A 63 -3.32 -0.14 17.14
C SER A 63 -3.21 1.34 16.74
N ASP A 64 -2.11 1.71 16.07
CA ASP A 64 -1.83 3.08 15.64
C ASP A 64 -2.47 3.36 14.27
N GLU A 65 -3.21 4.48 14.16
CA GLU A 65 -3.94 4.84 12.94
C GLU A 65 -3.01 5.22 11.78
N ASN A 66 -1.85 5.83 12.04
CA ASN A 66 -0.89 6.13 10.99
C ASN A 66 -0.26 4.86 10.43
N LEU A 67 0.03 3.88 11.31
CA LEU A 67 0.52 2.57 10.91
C LEU A 67 -0.52 1.80 10.09
N LYS A 68 -1.80 1.83 10.49
CA LYS A 68 -2.90 1.26 9.69
C LYS A 68 -2.99 1.92 8.32
N ALA A 69 -2.87 3.26 8.25
CA ALA A 69 -2.86 3.99 6.99
C ALA A 69 -1.73 3.53 6.07
N VAL A 70 -0.51 3.35 6.59
CA VAL A 70 0.64 2.84 5.82
C VAL A 70 0.40 1.40 5.32
N ILE A 71 -0.13 0.52 6.17
CA ILE A 71 -0.46 -0.86 5.79
C ILE A 71 -1.51 -0.87 4.67
N ASN A 72 -2.58 -0.08 4.82
CA ASN A 72 -3.65 0.03 3.82
C ASN A 72 -3.17 0.63 2.51
N LEU A 73 -2.26 1.62 2.51
CA LEU A 73 -1.66 2.16 1.28
C LEU A 73 -0.90 1.09 0.51
N ARG A 74 -0.11 0.26 1.20
CA ARG A 74 0.63 -0.84 0.56
C ARG A 74 -0.30 -1.93 0.06
N LEU A 75 -1.33 -2.27 0.83
CA LEU A 75 -2.34 -3.25 0.44
C LEU A 75 -3.09 -2.80 -0.82
N ALA A 76 -3.56 -1.55 -0.86
CA ALA A 76 -4.22 -0.97 -2.03
C ALA A 76 -3.32 -1.00 -3.26
N ARG A 77 -2.01 -0.72 -3.11
CA ARG A 77 -1.05 -0.77 -4.22
C ARG A 77 -0.88 -2.18 -4.77
N ILE A 78 -0.89 -3.19 -3.92
CA ILE A 78 -0.87 -4.59 -4.34
C ILE A 78 -2.17 -4.94 -5.04
N GLN A 79 -3.33 -4.55 -4.50
CA GLN A 79 -4.63 -4.80 -5.11
C GLN A 79 -4.75 -4.17 -6.51
N VAL A 80 -4.21 -2.96 -6.73
CA VAL A 80 -4.11 -2.35 -8.07
C VAL A 80 -3.26 -3.20 -9.01
N GLN A 81 -2.08 -3.66 -8.58
CA GLN A 81 -1.22 -4.56 -9.38
C GLN A 81 -1.91 -5.89 -9.72
N GLN A 82 -2.73 -6.40 -8.80
CA GLN A 82 -3.55 -7.58 -9.01
C GLN A 82 -4.80 -7.34 -9.88
N LYS A 83 -5.00 -6.11 -10.38
CA LYS A 83 -6.21 -5.68 -11.11
C LYS A 83 -7.50 -5.81 -10.29
N LYS A 84 -7.40 -5.85 -8.96
CA LYS A 84 -8.52 -5.85 -8.01
C LYS A 84 -8.90 -4.41 -7.64
N ALA A 85 -9.29 -3.63 -8.64
CA ALA A 85 -9.56 -2.19 -8.49
C ALA A 85 -10.61 -1.88 -7.41
N ASP A 86 -11.70 -2.64 -7.36
CA ASP A 86 -12.78 -2.40 -6.39
C ASP A 86 -12.33 -2.68 -4.94
N ASP A 87 -11.45 -3.65 -4.74
CA ASP A 87 -10.87 -3.93 -3.43
C ASP A 87 -9.90 -2.81 -3.03
N ALA A 88 -9.07 -2.34 -3.97
CA ALA A 88 -8.17 -1.21 -3.75
C ALA A 88 -8.93 0.04 -3.32
N LEU A 89 -10.05 0.36 -3.98
CA LEU A 89 -10.89 1.50 -3.64
C LEU A 89 -11.46 1.38 -2.22
N LYS A 90 -12.01 0.21 -1.86
CA LYS A 90 -12.51 -0.03 -0.50
C LYS A 90 -11.41 0.11 0.54
N THR A 91 -10.21 -0.42 0.27
CA THR A 91 -9.07 -0.28 1.17
C THR A 91 -8.65 1.19 1.33
N LEU A 92 -8.60 1.96 0.24
CA LEU A 92 -8.28 3.40 0.27
C LEU A 92 -9.30 4.22 1.07
N ASP A 93 -10.58 3.84 1.04
CA ASP A 93 -11.64 4.53 1.80
C ASP A 93 -11.48 4.38 3.32
N THR A 94 -10.69 3.40 3.79
CA THR A 94 -10.40 3.23 5.22
C THR A 94 -9.30 4.16 5.73
N ILE A 95 -8.56 4.82 4.83
CA ILE A 95 -7.39 5.63 5.16
C ILE A 95 -7.82 7.04 5.54
N LYS A 96 -7.42 7.47 6.73
CA LYS A 96 -7.75 8.78 7.29
C LYS A 96 -6.50 9.62 7.50
N GLY A 97 -6.67 10.94 7.51
CA GLY A 97 -5.60 11.90 7.80
C GLY A 97 -5.14 12.66 6.56
N GLU A 98 -5.00 13.97 6.72
CA GLU A 98 -4.66 14.89 5.62
C GLU A 98 -3.30 14.59 5.00
N GLY A 99 -2.34 14.10 5.80
CA GLY A 99 -1.00 13.73 5.32
C GLY A 99 -0.99 12.58 4.30
N PHE A 100 -2.06 11.80 4.19
CA PHE A 100 -2.18 10.72 3.21
C PHE A 100 -3.05 11.10 1.99
N ALA A 101 -3.70 12.27 2.00
CA ALA A 101 -4.69 12.65 1.00
C ALA A 101 -4.12 12.57 -0.43
N ALA A 102 -2.93 13.12 -0.65
CA ALA A 102 -2.27 13.14 -1.95
C ALA A 102 -1.98 11.73 -2.50
N ILE A 103 -1.40 10.86 -1.68
CA ILE A 103 -1.02 9.51 -2.10
C ILE A 103 -2.24 8.59 -2.25
N VAL A 104 -3.27 8.81 -1.43
CA VAL A 104 -4.58 8.12 -1.58
C VAL A 104 -5.23 8.53 -2.89
N ALA A 105 -5.21 9.82 -3.24
CA ALA A 105 -5.74 10.32 -4.50
C ALA A 105 -4.99 9.76 -5.71
N ASP A 106 -3.66 9.71 -5.65
CA ASP A 106 -2.83 9.12 -6.71
C ASP A 106 -3.21 7.67 -6.99
N LEU A 107 -3.26 6.85 -5.93
CA LEU A 107 -3.55 5.43 -6.05
C LEU A 107 -5.03 5.15 -6.39
N ARG A 108 -5.96 5.97 -5.91
CA ARG A 108 -7.37 5.92 -6.31
C ARG A 108 -7.50 6.16 -7.81
N GLY A 109 -6.76 7.11 -8.37
CA GLY A 109 -6.77 7.34 -9.81
C GLY A 109 -6.19 6.18 -10.61
N GLU A 110 -5.12 5.53 -10.13
CA GLU A 110 -4.59 4.31 -10.74
C GLU A 110 -5.60 3.16 -10.73
N ALA A 111 -6.28 2.94 -9.59
CA ALA A 111 -7.32 1.92 -9.47
C ALA A 111 -8.47 2.17 -10.45
N LEU A 112 -8.98 3.41 -10.52
CA LEU A 112 -10.06 3.80 -11.44
C LEU A 112 -9.65 3.65 -12.91
N LEU A 113 -8.43 4.07 -13.26
CA LEU A 113 -7.92 3.92 -14.61
C LEU A 113 -7.80 2.43 -14.99
N SER A 114 -7.34 1.58 -14.07
CA SER A 114 -7.15 0.14 -14.34
C SER A 114 -8.45 -0.58 -14.72
N LYS A 115 -9.62 -0.06 -14.30
CA LYS A 115 -10.94 -0.55 -14.68
C LYS A 115 -11.61 0.25 -15.81
N GLY A 116 -10.87 1.14 -16.48
CA GLY A 116 -11.34 1.93 -17.62
C GLY A 116 -12.05 3.24 -17.25
N ASP A 117 -12.18 3.58 -15.97
CA ASP A 117 -12.83 4.83 -15.54
C ASP A 117 -11.84 6.02 -15.62
N LYS A 118 -11.60 6.49 -16.85
CA LYS A 118 -10.73 7.65 -17.11
C LYS A 118 -11.24 8.93 -16.43
N ALA A 119 -12.56 9.12 -16.34
CA ALA A 119 -13.14 10.33 -15.76
C ALA A 119 -12.95 10.34 -14.23
N GLY A 120 -13.22 9.22 -13.57
CA GLY A 120 -12.93 9.02 -12.16
C GLY A 120 -11.45 9.14 -11.85
N ALA A 121 -10.58 8.56 -12.70
CA ALA A 121 -9.12 8.67 -12.54
C ALA A 121 -8.64 10.13 -12.58
N ARG A 122 -9.09 10.89 -13.59
CA ARG A 122 -8.80 12.32 -13.70
C ARG A 122 -9.24 13.08 -12.46
N LYS A 123 -10.48 12.86 -12.00
CA LYS A 123 -11.03 13.54 -10.84
C LYS A 123 -10.21 13.24 -9.57
N ALA A 124 -9.81 11.98 -9.38
CA ALA A 124 -8.99 11.58 -8.24
C ALA A 124 -7.63 12.29 -8.26
N TRP A 125 -6.93 12.30 -9.39
CA TRP A 125 -5.63 12.97 -9.51
C TRP A 125 -5.73 14.50 -9.36
N GLN A 126 -6.79 15.14 -9.87
CA GLN A 126 -7.03 16.56 -9.65
C GLN A 126 -7.17 16.89 -8.16
N ALA A 127 -7.99 16.12 -7.44
CA ALA A 127 -8.12 16.27 -5.99
C ALA A 127 -6.79 16.05 -5.24
N GLY A 128 -5.93 15.16 -5.76
CA GLY A 128 -4.58 14.96 -5.23
C GLY A 128 -3.67 16.17 -5.44
N VAL A 129 -3.70 16.79 -6.63
CA VAL A 129 -2.92 18.01 -6.95
C VAL A 129 -3.37 19.20 -6.10
N GLU A 130 -4.67 19.31 -5.84
CA GLU A 130 -5.26 20.36 -5.00
C GLU A 130 -5.04 20.15 -3.49
N SER A 131 -4.53 18.98 -3.08
CA SER A 131 -4.20 18.69 -1.69
C SER A 131 -2.81 19.25 -1.32
N ASN A 132 -2.37 19.03 -0.07
CA ASN A 132 -1.02 19.38 0.40
C ASN A 132 0.04 18.39 -0.09
N ALA A 133 0.03 18.07 -1.39
CA ALA A 133 0.96 17.16 -2.04
C ALA A 133 2.34 17.80 -2.19
N SER A 134 3.38 16.97 -2.21
CA SER A 134 4.72 17.44 -2.56
C SER A 134 4.76 17.89 -4.04
N PRO A 135 5.61 18.86 -4.41
CA PRO A 135 5.71 19.32 -5.80
C PRO A 135 5.91 18.17 -6.81
N ALA A 136 6.76 17.20 -6.46
CA ALA A 136 7.03 16.03 -7.30
C ALA A 136 5.79 15.12 -7.48
N LEU A 137 5.01 14.91 -6.42
CA LEU A 137 3.79 14.09 -6.51
C LEU A 137 2.70 14.81 -7.31
N SER A 138 2.55 16.13 -7.12
CA SER A 138 1.64 16.96 -7.91
C SER A 138 1.99 16.92 -9.40
N GLU A 139 3.26 17.08 -9.74
CA GLU A 139 3.74 17.00 -11.12
C GLU A 139 3.48 15.61 -11.74
N MET A 140 3.75 14.54 -10.99
CA MET A 140 3.45 13.18 -11.42
C MET A 140 1.96 12.96 -11.73
N MET A 141 1.06 13.42 -10.84
CA MET A 141 -0.38 13.34 -11.07
C MET A 141 -0.83 14.19 -12.27
N GLN A 142 -0.24 15.38 -12.46
CA GLN A 142 -0.52 16.23 -13.61
C GLN A 142 -0.10 15.56 -14.93
N MET A 143 1.07 14.90 -14.96
CA MET A 143 1.48 14.10 -16.12
C MET A 143 0.50 12.98 -16.42
N LYS A 144 0.04 12.24 -15.38
CA LYS A 144 -0.99 11.20 -15.53
C LYS A 144 -2.29 11.76 -16.11
N ILE A 145 -2.76 12.92 -15.63
CA ILE A 145 -3.96 13.59 -16.15
C ILE A 145 -3.82 13.94 -17.63
N ASN A 146 -2.67 14.51 -18.01
CA ASN A 146 -2.40 14.94 -19.38
C ASN A 146 -2.40 13.74 -20.35
N ASN A 147 -1.84 12.60 -19.91
CA ASN A 147 -1.77 11.36 -20.69
C ASN A 147 -3.12 10.66 -20.88
N LEU A 148 -4.17 11.01 -20.13
CA LEU A 148 -5.51 10.40 -20.31
C LEU A 148 -6.22 10.80 -21.62
N SER A 149 -5.81 11.94 -22.19
CA SER A 149 -6.44 12.56 -23.37
C SER A 149 -5.82 12.12 -24.69
N VAL A 150 -4.74 11.33 -24.62
CA VAL A 150 -4.12 10.63 -25.76
C VAL A 150 -4.73 9.24 -25.84
#